data_AF-A0A1Z9NEG3-F1
#
_entry.id   AF-A0A1Z9NEG3-F1
#
_cell.length_a   1.000
_cell.length_b   1.000
_cell.length_c   1.000
_cell.angle_alpha   90.00
_cell.angle_beta   90.00
_cell.angle_gamma   90.00
#
_symmetry.space_group_name_H-M   'P 1'
#
loop_
_entity.id
_entity.type
_entity.pdbx_description
1 polymer ?
#
loop_
_entity_poly.entity_id
_entity_poly.type
_entity_poly.pdbx_seq_one_letter_code
_entity_poly.pdbx_strand_id
1 'polypeptide(L)'
;MSRPPTDLTPHLDRLVSIQDEFRSHFGWDESDDLSSARNLISEIEQSGVEEWKRPNRAATVANIQRRLVLREQNVAILGAAIDLEELTTALDSPTLLIAADGAAGAISLLPETTAERAWSRLAFIVTDADGGDGTIEAVKRGKTAFLHAHGDNESDWIKLLKVAKNATTPPPLVLTHQTSREIPGMHNPGGFTDGDRAACIAMSLGVPIERIRMLGTNTREVGRWSGVTEKKRKLVKLQWMGMILQTLGIEY
;
A
#
# COMPACT_ATOMS: atom_id res chain seq x y z
N MET A 1 -14.40 -24.99 -2.32
CA MET A 1 -13.08 -25.02 -1.65
C MET A 1 -12.95 -23.74 -0.85
N SER A 2 -12.70 -23.84 0.47
CA SER A 2 -12.44 -22.66 1.30
C SER A 2 -11.13 -22.02 0.86
N ARG A 3 -11.13 -20.72 0.60
CA ARG A 3 -9.96 -19.97 0.12
C ARG A 3 -8.82 -20.00 1.15
N PRO A 4 -7.55 -20.02 0.73
CA PRO A 4 -6.45 -19.90 1.67
C PRO A 4 -6.55 -18.55 2.40
N PRO A 5 -6.42 -18.51 3.73
CA PRO A 5 -6.63 -17.28 4.52
C PRO A 5 -5.59 -16.17 4.23
N THR A 6 -4.55 -16.47 3.47
CA THR A 6 -3.48 -15.53 3.09
C THR A 6 -3.64 -14.96 1.69
N ASP A 7 -4.73 -15.25 0.99
CA ASP A 7 -4.97 -14.71 -0.34
C ASP A 7 -5.73 -13.38 -0.25
N LEU A 8 -5.11 -12.31 -0.75
CA LEU A 8 -5.65 -10.95 -0.73
C LEU A 8 -6.59 -10.73 -1.91
N THR A 9 -7.64 -11.56 -1.99
CA THR A 9 -8.68 -11.41 -3.02
C THR A 9 -9.43 -10.10 -2.81
N PRO A 10 -9.87 -9.42 -3.89
CA PRO A 10 -10.62 -8.18 -3.75
C PRO A 10 -11.91 -8.41 -2.96
N HIS A 11 -12.29 -7.43 -2.13
CA HIS A 11 -13.54 -7.49 -1.36
C HIS A 11 -14.78 -7.49 -2.28
N LEU A 12 -14.69 -6.79 -3.41
CA LEU A 12 -15.71 -6.71 -4.45
C LEU A 12 -15.03 -6.83 -5.82
N ASP A 13 -15.60 -7.61 -6.74
CA ASP A 13 -15.06 -7.76 -8.11
C ASP A 13 -14.94 -6.41 -8.85
N ARG A 14 -15.81 -5.44 -8.49
CA ARG A 14 -15.77 -4.07 -9.02
C ARG A 14 -14.41 -3.40 -8.83
N LEU A 15 -13.71 -3.70 -7.73
CA LEU A 15 -12.42 -3.09 -7.37
C LEU A 15 -11.28 -3.51 -8.31
N VAL A 16 -11.43 -4.63 -9.03
CA VAL A 16 -10.52 -5.05 -10.09
C VAL A 16 -11.00 -4.52 -11.44
N SER A 17 -12.29 -4.66 -11.76
CA SER A 17 -12.82 -4.18 -13.07
C SER A 17 -12.64 -2.67 -13.29
N ILE A 18 -12.62 -1.86 -12.23
CA ILE A 18 -12.39 -0.42 -12.34
C ILE A 18 -10.97 -0.08 -12.81
N GLN A 19 -10.00 -0.99 -12.64
CA GLN A 19 -8.63 -0.80 -13.12
C GLN A 19 -8.59 -0.76 -14.66
N ASP A 20 -9.45 -1.53 -15.35
CA ASP A 20 -9.58 -1.49 -16.81
C ASP A 20 -10.17 -0.16 -17.29
N GLU A 21 -11.18 0.36 -16.57
CA GLU A 21 -11.78 1.66 -16.87
C GLU A 21 -10.76 2.79 -16.67
N PHE A 22 -9.95 2.70 -15.62
CA PHE A 22 -8.87 3.63 -15.33
C PHE A 22 -7.82 3.62 -16.44
N ARG A 23 -7.30 2.44 -16.81
CA ARG A 23 -6.35 2.30 -17.94
C ARG A 23 -6.93 2.88 -19.23
N SER A 24 -8.18 2.54 -19.54
CA SER A 24 -8.89 3.03 -20.73
C SER A 24 -9.00 4.56 -20.74
N HIS A 25 -9.31 5.17 -19.59
CA HIS A 25 -9.42 6.63 -19.46
C HIS A 25 -8.12 7.35 -19.82
N PHE A 26 -6.97 6.79 -19.45
CA PHE A 26 -5.67 7.41 -19.71
C PHE A 26 -4.94 6.84 -20.94
N GLY A 27 -5.54 5.88 -21.65
CA GLY A 27 -4.93 5.21 -22.79
C GLY A 27 -3.71 4.39 -22.42
N TRP A 28 -3.67 3.77 -21.24
CA TRP A 28 -2.60 2.86 -20.82
C TRP A 28 -2.90 1.43 -21.21
N ASP A 29 -1.85 0.68 -21.57
CA ASP A 29 -1.95 -0.73 -21.91
C ASP A 29 -1.71 -1.59 -20.66
N GLU A 30 -2.55 -2.61 -20.49
CA GLU A 30 -2.35 -3.62 -19.44
C GLU A 30 -1.02 -4.38 -19.65
N SER A 31 -0.52 -4.48 -20.88
CA SER A 31 0.75 -5.15 -21.16
C SER A 31 1.92 -4.57 -20.35
N ASP A 32 1.89 -3.26 -20.10
CA ASP A 32 2.93 -2.58 -19.35
C ASP A 32 2.87 -2.96 -17.86
N ASP A 33 1.66 -2.95 -17.27
CA ASP A 33 1.41 -3.44 -15.91
C ASP A 33 1.86 -4.91 -15.76
N LEU A 34 1.53 -5.75 -16.75
CA LEU A 34 1.88 -7.17 -16.76
C LEU A 34 3.40 -7.40 -16.89
N SER A 35 4.09 -6.57 -17.68
CA SER A 35 5.54 -6.62 -17.83
C SER A 35 6.22 -6.28 -16.51
N SER A 36 5.85 -5.14 -15.90
CA SER A 36 6.40 -4.71 -14.60
C SER A 36 6.15 -5.76 -13.50
N ALA A 37 4.94 -6.34 -13.44
CA ALA A 37 4.61 -7.36 -12.45
C ALA A 37 5.45 -8.65 -12.62
N ARG A 38 5.67 -9.10 -13.86
CA ARG A 38 6.53 -10.25 -14.16
C ARG A 38 7.99 -9.99 -13.83
N ASN A 39 8.48 -8.79 -14.13
CA ASN A 39 9.85 -8.39 -13.81
C ASN A 39 10.06 -8.32 -12.29
N LEU A 40 9.11 -7.73 -11.55
CA LEU A 40 9.17 -7.65 -10.10
C LEU A 40 9.18 -9.04 -9.43
N ILE A 41 8.24 -9.93 -9.77
CA ILE A 41 8.22 -11.27 -9.16
C ILE A 41 9.49 -12.07 -9.50
N SER A 42 9.99 -11.95 -10.74
CA SER A 42 11.23 -12.60 -11.16
C SER A 42 12.45 -12.11 -10.36
N GLU A 43 12.59 -10.79 -10.18
CA GLU A 43 13.67 -10.18 -9.38
C GLU A 43 13.61 -10.65 -7.91
N ILE A 44 12.40 -10.74 -7.35
CA ILE A 44 12.19 -11.19 -5.97
C ILE A 44 12.55 -12.67 -5.81
N GLU A 45 12.15 -13.53 -6.75
CA GLU A 45 12.44 -14.97 -6.71
C GLU A 45 13.93 -15.27 -6.88
N GLN A 46 14.66 -14.43 -7.61
CA GLN A 46 16.10 -14.56 -7.84
C GLN A 46 16.95 -13.82 -6.79
N SER A 47 16.31 -13.08 -5.86
CA SER A 47 17.02 -12.21 -4.91
C SER A 47 17.91 -12.94 -3.90
N GLY A 48 17.63 -14.21 -3.60
CA GLY A 48 18.29 -14.96 -2.54
C GLY A 48 17.92 -14.53 -1.11
N VAL A 49 17.03 -13.55 -0.94
CA VAL A 49 16.59 -13.06 0.38
C VAL A 49 15.54 -14.03 0.96
N GLU A 50 15.81 -14.58 2.14
CA GLU A 50 14.97 -15.60 2.76
C GLU A 50 13.56 -15.08 3.02
N GLU A 51 13.44 -13.89 3.63
CA GLU A 51 12.18 -13.23 3.97
C GLU A 51 11.26 -13.01 2.77
N TRP A 52 11.83 -12.98 1.56
CA TRP A 52 11.09 -12.70 0.34
C TRP A 52 10.63 -13.95 -0.39
N LYS A 53 10.97 -15.15 0.07
CA LYS A 53 10.45 -16.40 -0.51
C LYS A 53 8.94 -16.52 -0.34
N ARG A 54 8.27 -17.20 -1.29
CA ARG A 54 6.80 -17.35 -1.31
C ARG A 54 6.19 -17.78 0.04
N PRO A 55 6.72 -18.78 0.78
CA PRO A 55 6.15 -19.17 2.07
C PRO A 55 6.25 -18.06 3.13
N ASN A 56 7.35 -17.29 3.13
CA ASN A 56 7.57 -16.19 4.08
C ASN A 56 6.71 -14.97 3.76
N ARG A 57 6.43 -14.71 2.47
CA ARG A 57 5.44 -13.70 2.06
C ARG A 57 4.02 -14.09 2.50
N ALA A 58 3.64 -15.35 2.34
CA ALA A 58 2.34 -15.85 2.83
C ALA A 58 2.24 -15.77 4.37
N ALA A 59 3.31 -16.14 5.09
CA ALA A 59 3.38 -15.99 6.54
C ALA A 59 3.30 -14.52 6.99
N THR A 60 3.87 -13.61 6.21
CA THR A 60 3.78 -12.16 6.43
C THR A 60 2.32 -11.69 6.36
N VAL A 61 1.57 -12.09 5.33
CA VAL A 61 0.13 -11.79 5.23
C VAL A 61 -0.64 -12.33 6.45
N ALA A 62 -0.41 -13.59 6.84
CA ALA A 62 -1.05 -14.20 8.01
C ALA A 62 -0.72 -13.45 9.32
N ASN A 63 0.53 -13.01 9.50
CA ASN A 63 0.95 -12.25 10.68
C ASN A 63 0.26 -10.89 10.74
N ILE A 64 0.16 -10.19 9.61
CA ILE A 64 -0.52 -8.90 9.50
C ILE A 64 -2.02 -9.05 9.77
N GLN A 65 -2.66 -10.04 9.17
CA GLN A 65 -4.06 -10.35 9.43
C GLN A 65 -4.30 -10.59 10.92
N ARG A 66 -3.46 -11.40 11.58
CA ARG A 66 -3.56 -11.61 13.03
C ARG A 66 -3.42 -10.32 13.83
N ARG A 67 -2.50 -9.43 13.43
CA ARG A 67 -2.27 -8.15 14.10
C ARG A 67 -3.46 -7.19 13.95
N LEU A 68 -4.06 -7.13 12.76
CA LEU A 68 -5.15 -6.20 12.44
C LEU A 68 -6.52 -6.70 12.89
N VAL A 69 -6.78 -8.02 12.81
CA VAL A 69 -8.14 -8.56 12.97
C VAL A 69 -8.41 -9.09 14.38
N LEU A 70 -7.43 -9.74 15.03
CA LEU A 70 -7.67 -10.42 16.31
C LEU A 70 -7.86 -9.49 17.50
N ARG A 71 -7.55 -8.20 17.35
CA ARG A 71 -7.77 -7.18 18.37
C ARG A 71 -8.71 -6.13 17.80
N GLU A 72 -9.66 -5.65 18.60
CA GLU A 72 -10.53 -4.52 18.26
C GLU A 72 -9.76 -3.21 18.32
N GLN A 73 -8.93 -2.95 17.30
CA GLN A 73 -8.15 -1.73 17.16
C GLN A 73 -8.60 -0.96 15.92
N ASN A 74 -8.72 0.36 16.00
CA ASN A 74 -8.97 1.15 14.81
C ASN A 74 -7.76 1.05 13.86
N VAL A 75 -8.01 1.24 12.57
CA VAL A 75 -7.00 1.30 11.53
C VAL A 75 -7.11 2.66 10.86
N ALA A 76 -6.04 3.44 10.90
CA ALA A 76 -5.94 4.70 10.16
C ALA A 76 -5.05 4.51 8.94
N ILE A 77 -5.56 4.86 7.76
CA ILE A 77 -4.83 4.88 6.50
C ILE A 77 -4.36 6.31 6.25
N LEU A 78 -3.05 6.51 6.20
CA LEU A 78 -2.42 7.81 5.98
C LEU A 78 -2.29 8.04 4.48
N GLY A 79 -3.08 8.98 3.96
CA GLY A 79 -3.01 9.47 2.60
C GLY A 79 -1.99 10.59 2.41
N ALA A 80 -1.76 10.97 1.16
CA ALA A 80 -0.69 11.90 0.80
C ALA A 80 -0.87 13.34 1.34
N ALA A 81 -2.07 13.72 1.80
CA ALA A 81 -2.37 15.03 2.38
C ALA A 81 -2.33 15.03 3.92
N ILE A 82 -1.84 13.94 4.55
CA ILE A 82 -1.81 13.81 6.01
C ILE A 82 -1.06 14.97 6.66
N ASP A 83 -1.70 15.59 7.65
CA ASP A 83 -1.06 16.56 8.53
C ASP A 83 -0.69 15.95 9.91
N LEU A 84 0.12 16.69 10.66
CA LEU A 84 0.66 16.22 11.94
C LEU A 84 -0.38 16.20 13.06
N GLU A 85 -1.42 17.03 12.98
CA GLU A 85 -2.49 17.10 13.96
C GLU A 85 -3.44 15.90 13.81
N GLU A 86 -3.84 15.58 12.57
CA GLU A 86 -4.57 14.35 12.24
C GLU A 86 -3.83 13.10 12.74
N LEU A 87 -2.53 13.02 12.42
CA LEU A 87 -1.69 11.89 12.84
C LEU A 87 -1.54 11.82 14.36
N THR A 88 -1.32 12.95 15.03
CA THR A 88 -1.22 12.99 16.50
C THR A 88 -2.52 12.55 17.15
N THR A 89 -3.66 13.06 16.67
CA THR A 89 -5.00 12.69 17.16
C THR A 89 -5.26 11.19 16.99
N ALA A 90 -4.85 10.59 15.86
CA ALA A 90 -4.99 9.16 15.64
C ALA A 90 -4.21 8.32 16.68
N LEU A 91 -3.09 8.86 17.19
CA LEU A 91 -2.22 8.19 18.17
C LEU A 91 -2.73 8.28 19.61
N ASP A 92 -3.73 9.10 19.91
CA ASP A 92 -4.33 9.22 21.25
C ASP A 92 -5.14 7.97 21.65
N SER A 93 -5.53 7.17 20.67
CA SER A 93 -6.21 5.88 20.85
C SER A 93 -5.33 4.71 20.35
N PRO A 94 -5.62 3.45 20.71
CA PRO A 94 -4.86 2.29 20.22
C PRO A 94 -5.18 1.97 18.74
N THR A 95 -4.76 2.88 17.85
CA THR A 95 -4.96 2.81 16.39
C THR A 95 -3.71 2.26 15.70
N LEU A 96 -3.87 1.30 14.81
CA LEU A 96 -2.81 0.82 13.92
C LEU A 96 -2.79 1.68 12.66
N LEU A 97 -1.60 1.93 12.13
CA LEU A 97 -1.41 2.78 10.97
C LEU A 97 -1.10 1.94 9.72
N ILE A 98 -1.62 2.36 8.58
CA ILE A 98 -1.17 1.94 7.25
C ILE A 98 -0.79 3.21 6.50
N ALA A 99 0.40 3.27 5.92
CA ALA A 99 0.82 4.45 5.16
C ALA A 99 0.77 4.19 3.66
N ALA A 100 0.14 5.10 2.92
CA ALA A 100 0.22 5.14 1.47
C ALA A 100 1.52 5.83 1.06
N ASP A 101 2.51 5.01 0.72
CA ASP A 101 3.77 5.39 0.11
C ASP A 101 4.47 6.53 0.88
N GLY A 102 4.68 7.70 0.24
CA GLY A 102 5.36 8.84 0.84
C GLY A 102 4.72 9.39 2.13
N ALA A 103 3.44 9.09 2.38
CA ALA A 103 2.74 9.53 3.61
C ALA A 103 3.41 9.00 4.90
N ALA A 104 4.21 7.94 4.81
CA ALA A 104 5.02 7.46 5.93
C ALA A 104 5.98 8.53 6.47
N GLY A 105 6.43 9.46 5.63
CA GLY A 105 7.35 10.54 6.03
C GLY A 105 6.76 11.53 7.03
N ALA A 106 5.43 11.60 7.15
CA ALA A 106 4.78 12.43 8.17
C ALA A 106 5.13 11.99 9.59
N ILE A 107 5.40 10.69 9.80
CA ILE A 107 5.78 10.15 11.10
C ILE A 107 7.08 10.78 11.60
N SER A 108 8.05 11.01 10.71
CA SER A 108 9.38 11.53 11.04
C SER A 108 9.39 13.02 11.37
N LEU A 109 8.29 13.73 11.12
CA LEU A 109 8.11 15.12 11.51
C LEU A 109 7.54 15.28 12.92
N LEU A 110 7.10 14.19 13.56
CA LEU A 110 6.61 14.21 14.93
C LEU A 110 7.76 14.33 15.95
N PRO A 111 7.50 14.80 17.19
CA PRO A 111 8.46 14.71 18.28
C PRO A 111 8.91 13.25 18.50
N GLU A 112 10.18 13.04 18.81
CA GLU A 112 10.85 11.72 18.85
C GLU A 112 10.03 10.61 19.55
N THR A 113 9.52 10.89 20.76
CA THR A 113 8.72 9.91 21.53
C THR A 113 7.39 9.56 20.86
N THR A 114 6.81 10.50 20.10
CA THR A 114 5.56 10.32 19.35
C THR A 114 5.84 9.63 18.02
N ALA A 115 6.94 9.99 17.35
CA ALA A 115 7.42 9.32 16.13
C ALA A 115 7.69 7.83 16.37
N GLU A 116 8.39 7.47 17.46
CA GLU A 116 8.66 6.06 17.78
C GLU A 116 7.38 5.27 18.11
N ARG A 117 6.41 5.92 18.77
CA ARG A 117 5.07 5.34 18.99
C ARG A 117 4.35 5.09 17.67
N ALA A 118 4.37 6.06 16.76
CA ALA A 118 3.76 5.95 15.44
C ALA A 118 4.43 4.87 14.59
N TRP A 119 5.76 4.83 14.52
CA TRP A 119 6.50 3.78 13.85
C TRP A 119 6.18 2.40 14.43
N SER A 120 6.07 2.27 15.76
CA SER A 120 5.65 1.01 16.39
C SER A 120 4.25 0.57 15.96
N ARG A 121 3.32 1.52 15.79
CA ARG A 121 1.93 1.27 15.36
C ARG A 121 1.73 1.14 13.86
N LEU A 122 2.72 1.50 13.04
CA LEU A 122 2.71 1.25 11.61
C LEU A 122 2.73 -0.26 11.33
N ALA A 123 1.63 -0.75 10.76
CA ALA A 123 1.42 -2.14 10.41
C ALA A 123 2.22 -2.50 9.15
N PHE A 124 2.05 -1.70 8.10
CA PHE A 124 2.77 -1.82 6.83
C PHE A 124 2.63 -0.52 6.02
N ILE A 125 3.41 -0.42 4.95
CA ILE A 125 3.25 0.60 3.90
C ILE A 125 2.71 -0.06 2.63
N VAL A 126 1.97 0.69 1.83
CA VAL A 126 1.56 0.33 0.46
C VAL A 126 2.25 1.30 -0.48
N THR A 127 3.00 0.81 -1.46
CA THR A 127 3.90 1.67 -2.24
C THR A 127 4.12 1.15 -3.65
N ASP A 128 4.13 2.07 -4.61
CA ASP A 128 4.66 1.89 -5.95
C ASP A 128 6.17 2.22 -6.06
N ALA A 129 6.80 2.51 -4.92
CA ALA A 129 8.18 2.90 -4.70
C ALA A 129 8.58 4.34 -5.07
N ASP A 130 7.63 5.25 -5.32
CA ASP A 130 7.93 6.64 -5.70
C ASP A 130 7.93 7.67 -4.53
N GLY A 131 7.56 7.26 -3.31
CA GLY A 131 7.36 8.14 -2.14
C GLY A 131 8.58 8.73 -1.45
N GLY A 132 9.76 8.58 -2.04
CA GLY A 132 11.00 9.20 -1.57
C GLY A 132 11.42 8.80 -0.14
N ASP A 133 11.85 9.77 0.65
CA ASP A 133 12.49 9.53 1.95
C ASP A 133 11.58 8.82 2.96
N GLY A 134 10.27 9.08 2.93
CA GLY A 134 9.30 8.41 3.81
C GLY A 134 9.24 6.90 3.57
N THR A 135 9.13 6.50 2.31
CA THR A 135 9.15 5.09 1.89
C THR A 135 10.49 4.43 2.22
N ILE A 136 11.60 5.14 1.96
CA ILE A 136 12.95 4.64 2.27
C ILE A 136 13.15 4.44 3.77
N GLU A 137 12.69 5.37 4.62
CA GLU A 137 12.81 5.25 6.07
C GLU A 137 11.99 4.06 6.60
N ALA A 138 10.77 3.88 6.13
CA ALA A 138 9.93 2.74 6.51
C ALA A 138 10.62 1.39 6.18
N VAL A 139 11.20 1.28 4.97
CA VAL A 139 11.99 0.11 4.56
C VAL A 139 13.21 -0.09 5.44
N LYS A 140 14.00 0.96 5.71
CA LYS A 140 15.19 0.88 6.60
C LYS A 140 14.83 0.51 8.04
N ARG A 141 13.64 0.88 8.51
CA ARG A 141 13.09 0.51 9.82
C ARG A 141 12.48 -0.91 9.83
N GLY A 142 12.62 -1.68 8.75
CA GLY A 142 12.14 -3.06 8.67
C GLY A 142 10.61 -3.20 8.56
N LYS A 143 9.90 -2.13 8.17
CA LYS A 143 8.43 -2.17 8.02
C LYS A 143 8.07 -2.99 6.79
N THR A 144 7.04 -3.82 6.91
CA THR A 144 6.53 -4.58 5.76
C THR A 144 6.07 -3.62 4.67
N ALA A 145 6.47 -3.90 3.43
CA ALA A 145 5.98 -3.17 2.27
C ALA A 145 5.10 -4.06 1.39
N PHE A 146 3.89 -3.58 1.11
CA PHE A 146 3.06 -4.05 0.02
C PHE A 146 3.51 -3.30 -1.23
N LEU A 147 4.46 -3.91 -1.92
CA LEU A 147 5.09 -3.33 -3.10
C LEU A 147 4.23 -3.64 -4.32
N HIS A 148 3.85 -2.59 -5.04
CA HIS A 148 3.01 -2.70 -6.22
C HIS A 148 3.81 -2.56 -7.50
N ALA A 149 3.49 -3.38 -8.51
CA ALA A 149 4.02 -3.23 -9.86
C ALA A 149 2.96 -2.67 -10.82
N HIS A 150 3.33 -1.65 -11.58
CA HIS A 150 2.55 -1.10 -12.68
C HIS A 150 3.46 -0.60 -13.82
N GLY A 151 2.87 -0.17 -14.94
CA GLY A 151 3.57 0.02 -16.22
C GLY A 151 4.75 0.99 -16.24
N ASP A 152 4.84 1.94 -15.29
CA ASP A 152 5.84 3.02 -15.29
C ASP A 152 6.74 3.07 -14.04
N ASN A 153 6.66 2.10 -13.11
CA ASN A 153 7.42 2.15 -11.85
C ASN A 153 8.60 1.18 -11.71
N GLU A 154 9.00 0.50 -12.79
CA GLU A 154 10.10 -0.48 -12.73
C GLU A 154 11.40 0.10 -12.20
N SER A 155 11.75 1.31 -12.63
CA SER A 155 12.96 1.97 -12.17
C SER A 155 12.95 2.23 -10.66
N ASP A 156 11.76 2.47 -10.09
CA ASP A 156 11.60 2.91 -8.71
C ASP A 156 11.56 1.72 -7.76
N TRP A 157 10.83 0.65 -8.11
CA TRP A 157 10.89 -0.56 -7.31
C TRP A 157 12.27 -1.21 -7.35
N ILE A 158 13.03 -1.11 -8.46
CA ILE A 158 14.44 -1.58 -8.50
C ILE A 158 15.29 -0.82 -7.46
N LYS A 159 15.14 0.52 -7.38
CA LYS A 159 15.89 1.33 -6.40
C LYS A 159 15.49 0.96 -4.98
N LEU A 160 14.19 0.81 -4.70
CA LEU A 160 13.71 0.45 -3.37
C LEU A 160 14.20 -0.94 -2.94
N LEU A 161 14.16 -1.93 -3.85
CA LEU A 161 14.68 -3.27 -3.56
C LEU A 161 16.18 -3.26 -3.27
N LYS A 162 16.98 -2.41 -3.94
CA LYS A 162 18.40 -2.24 -3.60
C LYS A 162 18.58 -1.72 -2.18
N VAL A 163 17.80 -0.73 -1.76
CA VAL A 163 17.81 -0.24 -0.37
C VAL A 163 17.41 -1.35 0.60
N ALA A 164 16.34 -2.08 0.30
CA ALA A 164 15.81 -3.13 1.14
C ALA A 164 16.78 -4.33 1.29
N LYS A 165 17.42 -4.77 0.20
CA LYS A 165 18.45 -5.84 0.21
C LYS A 165 19.66 -5.48 1.05
N ASN A 166 20.03 -4.20 1.09
CA ASN A 166 21.20 -3.71 1.81
C ASN A 166 20.91 -3.37 3.29
N ALA A 167 19.66 -3.48 3.75
CA ALA A 167 19.33 -3.32 5.15
C ALA A 167 19.88 -4.50 5.98
N THR A 168 20.29 -4.25 7.22
CA THR A 168 20.80 -5.29 8.14
C THR A 168 19.83 -6.45 8.30
N THR A 169 18.53 -6.15 8.24
CA THR A 169 17.47 -7.14 8.15
C THR A 169 16.52 -6.69 7.05
N PRO A 170 16.55 -7.33 5.87
CA PRO A 170 15.64 -7.00 4.78
C PRO A 170 14.18 -7.02 5.26
N PRO A 171 13.38 -5.98 4.98
CA PRO A 171 12.00 -5.95 5.42
C PRO A 171 11.18 -7.06 4.73
N PRO A 172 10.12 -7.58 5.38
CA PRO A 172 9.16 -8.45 4.71
C PRO A 172 8.48 -7.72 3.54
N LEU A 173 8.16 -8.47 2.48
CA LEU A 173 7.47 -7.94 1.31
C LEU A 173 6.21 -8.75 0.99
N VAL A 174 5.18 -8.05 0.54
CA VAL A 174 4.00 -8.62 -0.12
C VAL A 174 3.90 -7.96 -1.49
N LEU A 175 3.72 -8.75 -2.55
CA LEU A 175 3.72 -8.23 -3.91
C LEU A 175 2.30 -8.06 -4.40
N THR A 176 1.99 -6.90 -4.98
CA THR A 176 0.69 -6.61 -5.58
C THR A 176 0.82 -6.16 -7.03
N HIS A 177 -0.23 -6.36 -7.81
CA HIS A 177 -0.34 -5.95 -9.21
C HIS A 177 -1.78 -5.50 -9.51
N GLN A 178 -2.01 -4.94 -10.71
CA GLN A 178 -3.32 -4.41 -11.13
C GLN A 178 -3.76 -4.97 -12.50
N THR A 179 -3.41 -6.22 -12.79
CA THR A 179 -3.76 -6.89 -14.05
C THR A 179 -4.95 -7.85 -13.86
N SER A 180 -5.64 -8.16 -14.96
CA SER A 180 -6.72 -9.13 -15.08
C SER A 180 -6.27 -10.59 -14.94
N ARG A 181 -4.96 -10.84 -15.00
CA ARG A 181 -4.37 -12.19 -14.93
C ARG A 181 -3.91 -12.51 -13.52
N GLU A 182 -4.16 -13.73 -13.08
CA GLU A 182 -3.51 -14.25 -11.88
C GLU A 182 -2.00 -14.39 -12.12
N ILE A 183 -1.20 -13.84 -11.19
CA ILE A 183 0.26 -13.95 -11.22
C ILE A 183 0.69 -14.70 -9.95
N PRO A 184 1.18 -15.96 -10.07
CA PRO A 184 1.54 -16.76 -8.92
C PRO A 184 2.56 -16.05 -8.01
N GLY A 185 2.19 -15.87 -6.74
CA GLY A 185 3.03 -15.21 -5.73
C GLY A 185 2.84 -13.69 -5.62
N MET A 186 1.87 -13.13 -6.34
CA MET A 186 1.40 -11.75 -6.20
C MET A 186 -0.12 -11.73 -5.98
N HIS A 187 -0.66 -10.59 -5.56
CA HIS A 187 -2.10 -10.40 -5.33
C HIS A 187 -2.65 -9.17 -6.05
N ASN A 188 -3.92 -9.20 -6.45
CA ASN A 188 -4.66 -8.02 -6.90
C ASN A 188 -5.84 -7.76 -5.95
N PRO A 189 -5.64 -6.97 -4.87
CA PRO A 189 -6.71 -6.62 -3.94
C PRO A 189 -7.69 -5.58 -4.53
N GLY A 190 -7.39 -5.02 -5.71
CA GLY A 190 -8.02 -3.84 -6.26
C GLY A 190 -7.29 -2.54 -5.90
N GLY A 191 -7.91 -1.40 -6.21
CA GLY A 191 -7.28 -0.10 -6.06
C GLY A 191 -6.36 0.28 -7.22
N PHE A 192 -6.11 1.57 -7.37
CA PHE A 192 -5.24 2.15 -8.39
C PHE A 192 -4.17 3.07 -7.80
N THR A 193 -4.49 3.86 -6.77
CA THR A 193 -3.52 4.68 -6.03
C THR A 193 -3.11 3.99 -4.74
N ASP A 194 -1.98 4.33 -4.13
CA ASP A 194 -1.56 3.66 -2.89
C ASP A 194 -2.56 3.84 -1.74
N GLY A 195 -3.28 4.97 -1.70
CA GLY A 195 -4.31 5.26 -0.70
C GLY A 195 -5.53 4.36 -0.80
N ASP A 196 -6.16 4.28 -1.99
CA ASP A 196 -7.30 3.37 -2.19
C ASP A 196 -6.86 1.89 -2.14
N ARG A 197 -5.65 1.56 -2.59
CA ARG A 197 -5.10 0.20 -2.51
C ARG A 197 -4.86 -0.22 -1.08
N ALA A 198 -4.42 0.69 -0.20
CA ALA A 198 -4.34 0.44 1.23
C ALA A 198 -5.71 0.09 1.83
N ALA A 199 -6.78 0.77 1.41
CA ALA A 199 -8.14 0.45 1.84
C ALA A 199 -8.59 -0.92 1.31
N CYS A 200 -8.34 -1.22 0.04
CA CYS A 200 -8.61 -2.54 -0.55
C CYS A 200 -7.87 -3.66 0.20
N ILE A 201 -6.57 -3.49 0.48
CA ILE A 201 -5.77 -4.47 1.23
C ILE A 201 -6.32 -4.65 2.65
N ALA A 202 -6.67 -3.57 3.35
CA ALA A 202 -7.23 -3.66 4.69
C ALA A 202 -8.55 -4.47 4.71
N MET A 203 -9.45 -4.22 3.75
CA MET A 203 -10.69 -4.97 3.58
C MET A 203 -10.44 -6.44 3.20
N SER A 204 -9.49 -6.71 2.29
CA SER A 204 -9.08 -8.08 1.92
C SER A 204 -8.47 -8.85 3.09
N LEU A 205 -7.79 -8.17 4.01
CA LEU A 205 -7.29 -8.77 5.26
C LEU A 205 -8.41 -9.08 6.26
N GLY A 206 -9.62 -8.55 6.05
CA GLY A 206 -10.78 -8.75 6.91
C GLY A 206 -10.92 -7.68 8.00
N VAL A 207 -10.32 -6.50 7.83
CA VAL A 207 -10.59 -5.37 8.73
C VAL A 207 -12.02 -4.88 8.49
N PRO A 208 -12.88 -4.80 9.54
CA PRO A 208 -14.22 -4.27 9.39
C PRO A 208 -14.21 -2.80 8.97
N ILE A 209 -15.14 -2.42 8.10
CA ILE A 209 -15.18 -1.08 7.51
C ILE A 209 -15.31 0.02 8.57
N GLU A 210 -16.10 -0.22 9.62
CA GLU A 210 -16.35 0.69 10.73
C GLU A 210 -15.09 1.00 11.56
N ARG A 211 -14.03 0.21 11.38
CA ARG A 211 -12.72 0.40 12.02
C ARG A 211 -11.71 1.10 11.12
N ILE A 212 -12.01 1.31 9.84
CA ILE A 212 -11.10 1.95 8.88
C ILE A 212 -11.41 3.44 8.86
N ARG A 213 -10.37 4.27 9.00
CA ARG A 213 -10.44 5.72 8.83
C ARG A 213 -9.39 6.16 7.81
N MET A 214 -9.81 6.97 6.85
CA MET A 214 -8.91 7.65 5.93
C MET A 214 -8.48 8.97 6.57
N LEU A 215 -7.18 9.22 6.66
CA LEU A 215 -6.62 10.50 7.12
C LEU A 215 -5.78 11.10 6.00
N GLY A 216 -5.80 12.42 5.83
CA GLY A 216 -5.02 13.04 4.76
C GLY A 216 -5.40 12.55 3.35
N THR A 217 -6.64 12.13 3.14
CA THR A 217 -7.16 11.70 1.84
C THR A 217 -7.93 12.86 1.22
N ASN A 218 -7.53 13.30 0.02
CA ASN A 218 -8.12 14.47 -0.62
C ASN A 218 -8.34 14.20 -2.10
N THR A 219 -9.49 14.59 -2.63
CA THR A 219 -9.86 14.42 -4.05
C THR A 219 -9.79 15.71 -4.87
N ARG A 220 -9.52 16.84 -4.21
CA ARG A 220 -9.53 18.19 -4.77
C ARG A 220 -8.14 18.82 -4.85
N GLU A 221 -7.21 18.37 -4.01
CA GLU A 221 -5.85 18.90 -3.95
C GLU A 221 -4.82 17.78 -3.88
N VAL A 222 -3.63 18.06 -4.43
CA VAL A 222 -2.50 17.13 -4.37
C VAL A 222 -1.80 17.30 -3.02
N GLY A 223 -1.81 16.24 -2.21
CA GLY A 223 -1.18 16.25 -0.89
C GLY A 223 0.34 16.34 -0.96
N ARG A 224 0.94 16.93 0.08
CA ARG A 224 2.39 17.17 0.22
C ARG A 224 3.25 15.93 0.02
N TRP A 225 2.74 14.75 0.38
CA TRP A 225 3.44 13.48 0.33
C TRP A 225 3.18 12.70 -0.96
N SER A 226 2.66 13.35 -2.00
CA SER A 226 2.52 12.74 -3.31
C SER A 226 3.88 12.66 -4.01
N GLY A 227 4.16 11.53 -4.67
CA GLY A 227 5.28 11.41 -5.61
C GLY A 227 5.25 12.43 -6.77
N VAL A 228 6.34 12.45 -7.55
CA VAL A 228 6.54 13.41 -8.65
C VAL A 228 5.50 13.17 -9.75
N THR A 229 4.65 14.15 -10.02
CA THR A 229 3.53 13.94 -10.94
C THR A 229 3.03 15.22 -11.61
N GLU A 230 2.38 15.07 -12.76
CA GLU A 230 1.66 16.15 -13.41
C GLU A 230 0.34 16.43 -12.68
N LYS A 231 0.20 17.65 -12.15
CA LYS A 231 -0.92 18.04 -11.27
C LYS A 231 -2.31 17.70 -11.84
N LYS A 232 -2.54 17.95 -13.12
CA LYS A 232 -3.85 17.69 -13.77
C LYS A 232 -4.19 16.19 -13.78
N ARG A 233 -3.24 15.36 -14.24
CA ARG A 233 -3.39 13.90 -14.25
C ARG A 233 -3.61 13.37 -12.83
N LYS A 234 -2.86 13.86 -11.85
CA LYS A 234 -3.02 13.46 -10.43
C LYS A 234 -4.40 13.78 -9.88
N LEU A 235 -4.96 14.95 -10.15
CA LEU A 235 -6.32 15.29 -9.68
C LEU A 235 -7.38 14.32 -10.23
N VAL A 236 -7.26 13.91 -11.49
CA VAL A 236 -8.15 12.88 -12.05
C VAL A 236 -7.95 11.55 -11.32
N LYS A 237 -6.69 11.10 -11.10
CA LYS A 237 -6.41 9.88 -10.32
C LYS A 237 -7.06 9.93 -8.93
N LEU A 238 -7.07 11.09 -8.26
CA LEU A 238 -7.68 11.26 -6.95
C LEU A 238 -9.22 11.18 -7.00
N GLN A 239 -9.87 11.62 -8.09
CA GLN A 239 -11.31 11.40 -8.26
C GLN A 239 -11.65 9.91 -8.37
N TRP A 240 -10.83 9.14 -9.09
CA TRP A 240 -10.95 7.68 -9.16
C TRP A 240 -10.75 7.01 -7.81
N MET A 241 -9.73 7.43 -7.05
CA MET A 241 -9.55 7.00 -5.66
C MET A 241 -10.84 7.21 -4.84
N GLY A 242 -11.47 8.39 -4.96
CA GLY A 242 -12.75 8.66 -4.30
C GLY A 242 -13.88 7.70 -4.71
N MET A 243 -14.00 7.38 -6.00
CA MET A 243 -14.98 6.40 -6.49
C MET A 243 -14.74 4.99 -5.91
N ILE A 244 -13.47 4.59 -5.76
CA ILE A 244 -13.10 3.30 -5.16
C ILE A 244 -13.47 3.27 -3.67
N LEU A 245 -13.14 4.33 -2.93
CA LEU A 245 -13.49 4.45 -1.51
C LEU A 245 -15.01 4.46 -1.29
N GLN A 246 -15.78 5.16 -2.14
CA GLN A 246 -17.24 5.11 -2.13
C GLN A 246 -17.78 3.71 -2.43
N THR A 247 -17.17 2.99 -3.39
CA THR A 247 -17.53 1.60 -3.70
C THR A 247 -17.29 0.68 -2.51
N LEU A 248 -16.25 0.94 -1.71
CA LEU A 248 -15.99 0.24 -0.46
C LEU A 248 -16.94 0.65 0.68
N GLY A 249 -17.62 1.80 0.57
CA GLY A 249 -18.43 2.39 1.64
C GLY A 249 -17.63 3.19 2.67
N ILE A 250 -16.39 3.56 2.36
CA ILE A 250 -15.46 4.24 3.27
C ILE A 250 -15.62 5.76 3.11
N GLU A 251 -15.81 6.44 4.24
CA GLU A 251 -15.78 7.91 4.31
C GLU A 251 -14.34 8.42 4.29
N TYR A 252 -14.11 9.53 3.58
CA TYR A 252 -12.78 10.13 3.37
C TYR A 252 -12.85 11.65 3.19
#